data_AF-A0A662FIU4-F1
#
_entry.id   AF-A0A662FIU4-F1
#
_cell.length_a   1.000
_cell.length_b   1.000
_cell.length_c   1.000
_cell.angle_alpha   90.00
_cell.angle_beta   90.00
_cell.angle_gamma   90.00
#
_symmetry.space_group_name_H-M   'P 1'
#
loop_
_entity.id
_entity.type
_entity.pdbx_description
1 polymer ?
#
loop_
_entity_poly.entity_id
_entity_poly.type
_entity_poly.pdbx_seq_one_letter_code
_entity_poly.pdbx_strand_id
1 'polypeptide(L)' 'MTSKTVDFRQISEELKAIKSDLEFIKKHMVDVDSLLTEEDFESLRKYKVEKDKGLLTSHKKLKKELDL' A
#
# COMPACT_ATOMS: atom_id res chain seq x y z
N MET A 1 -50.87 9.82 -0.38
CA MET A 1 -49.60 9.09 -0.62
C MET A 1 -48.76 9.92 -1.57
N THR A 2 -47.71 10.58 -1.08
CA THR A 2 -46.85 11.44 -1.91
C THR A 2 -45.95 10.57 -2.77
N SER A 3 -46.30 10.45 -4.05
CA SER A 3 -45.44 9.83 -5.06
C SER A 3 -44.15 10.65 -5.13
N LYS A 4 -43.06 10.11 -4.57
CA LYS A 4 -41.71 10.62 -4.84
C LYS A 4 -41.43 10.29 -6.31
N THR A 5 -41.66 11.24 -7.20
CA THR A 5 -41.11 11.18 -8.55
C THR A 5 -39.59 11.15 -8.40
N VAL A 6 -39.02 9.97 -8.62
CA VAL A 6 -37.58 9.78 -8.60
C VAL A 6 -37.02 10.56 -9.78
N ASP A 7 -36.38 11.70 -9.51
CA ASP A 7 -35.71 12.46 -10.55
C ASP A 7 -34.43 11.71 -10.94
N PHE A 8 -34.52 10.99 -12.06
CA PHE A 8 -33.42 10.21 -12.61
C PHE A 8 -32.17 11.07 -12.88
N ARG A 9 -32.33 12.37 -13.16
CA ARG A 9 -31.20 13.28 -13.36
C ARG A 9 -30.45 13.52 -12.07
N GLN A 10 -31.20 13.80 -10.99
CA GLN A 10 -30.61 14.00 -9.67
C GLN A 10 -29.86 12.75 -9.20
N ILE A 11 -30.43 11.56 -9.39
CA ILE A 11 -29.75 10.30 -9.08
C ILE A 11 -28.46 10.13 -9.91
N SER A 12 -28.49 10.49 -11.20
CA SER A 12 -27.32 10.37 -12.07
C SER A 12 -26.19 11.31 -11.63
N GLU A 13 -26.52 12.52 -11.19
CA GLU A 13 -25.56 13.50 -10.67
C GLU A 13 -24.95 13.03 -9.35
N GLU A 14 -25.78 12.55 -8.42
CA GLU A 14 -25.31 11.99 -7.15
C GLU A 14 -24.40 10.78 -7.36
N LEU A 15 -24.73 9.88 -8.29
CA LEU A 15 -23.89 8.73 -8.64
C LEU A 15 -22.53 9.15 -9.24
N LYS A 16 -22.49 10.23 -10.03
CA LYS A 16 -21.24 10.77 -10.56
C LYS A 16 -20.38 11.36 -9.45
N ALA A 17 -20.98 12.09 -8.52
CA ALA A 17 -20.29 12.64 -7.36
C ALA A 17 -19.67 11.52 -6.51
N ILE A 18 -20.46 10.50 -6.15
CA ILE A 18 -20.00 9.34 -5.37
C ILE A 18 -18.84 8.62 -6.08
N LYS A 19 -18.92 8.44 -7.40
CA LYS A 19 -17.81 7.84 -8.16
C LYS A 19 -16.54 8.67 -8.10
N SER A 20 -16.65 10.00 -8.21
CA SER A 20 -15.51 10.90 -8.10
C SER A 20 -14.85 10.80 -6.71
N ASP A 21 -15.66 10.78 -5.66
CA ASP A 21 -15.19 10.68 -4.28
C ASP A 21 -14.51 9.33 -4.02
N LEU A 22 -15.07 8.24 -4.55
CA LEU A 22 -14.47 6.91 -4.44
C LEU A 22 -13.10 6.83 -5.15
N GLU A 23 -12.97 7.41 -6.34
CA GLU A 23 -11.68 7.45 -7.03
C GLU A 23 -10.66 8.32 -6.28
N PHE A 24 -11.10 9.43 -5.69
CA PHE A 24 -10.25 10.23 -4.82
C PHE A 24 -9.76 9.45 -3.60
N ILE A 25 -10.65 8.74 -2.90
CA ILE A 25 -10.31 7.92 -1.74
C ILE A 25 -9.33 6.84 -2.13
N LYS A 26 -9.60 6.07 -3.20
CA LYS A 26 -8.70 5.01 -3.67
C LYS A 26 -7.30 5.53 -3.99
N LYS A 27 -7.21 6.71 -4.62
CA LYS A 27 -5.91 7.32 -4.97
C LYS A 27 -5.09 7.72 -3.74
N HIS A 28 -5.74 8.12 -2.65
CA HIS A 28 -5.09 8.58 -1.43
C HIS A 28 -5.10 7.52 -0.32
N MET A 29 -5.67 6.35 -0.59
CA MET A 29 -5.60 5.22 0.31
C MET A 29 -4.16 4.75 0.35
N VAL A 30 -3.54 4.87 1.52
CA VAL A 30 -2.22 4.30 1.75
C VAL A 30 -2.36 2.79 1.63
N ASP A 31 -1.55 2.19 0.75
CA ASP A 31 -1.49 0.74 0.63
C ASP A 31 -1.08 0.18 2.00
N VAL A 32 -1.89 -0.70 2.57
CA VAL A 32 -1.63 -1.29 3.89
C VAL A 32 -0.29 -2.05 3.86
N ASP A 33 0.07 -2.64 2.71
CA ASP A 33 1.33 -3.35 2.51
C ASP A 33 2.54 -2.40 2.38
N SER A 34 2.30 -1.09 2.26
CA SER A 34 3.34 -0.05 2.27
C SER A 34 3.66 0.49 3.67
N LEU A 35 2.89 0.10 4.68
CA LEU A 35 3.13 0.51 6.07
C LEU A 35 4.22 -0.36 6.69
N LEU A 36 5.39 0.22 6.88
CA LEU A 36 6.46 -0.41 7.65
C LEU A 36 6.09 -0.41 9.13
N THR A 37 6.12 -1.59 9.74
CA THR A 37 6.02 -1.74 11.20
C THR A 37 7.31 -1.27 11.87
N GLU A 38 7.28 -1.07 13.18
CA GLU A 38 8.47 -0.72 13.95
C GLU A 38 9.57 -1.79 13.81
N GLU A 39 9.19 -3.07 13.75
CA GLU A 39 10.11 -4.19 13.50
C GLU A 39 10.78 -4.11 12.13
N ASP A 40 10.05 -3.69 11.09
CA ASP A 40 10.62 -3.48 9.76
C ASP A 40 11.65 -2.34 9.78
N PHE A 41 11.37 -1.24 10.49
CA PHE A 41 12.31 -0.14 10.65
C PHE A 41 13.57 -0.57 11.40
N GLU A 42 13.44 -1.37 12.46
CA GLU A 42 14.58 -1.92 13.18
C GLU A 42 15.42 -2.83 12.28
N SER A 43 14.78 -3.68 11.49
CA SER A 43 15.43 -4.59 10.55
C SER A 43 16.23 -3.82 9.49
N LEU A 44 15.65 -2.73 8.95
CA LEU A 44 16.36 -1.84 8.01
C LEU A 44 17.54 -1.12 8.66
N ARG A 45 17.43 -0.71 9.92
CA ARG A 45 18.55 -0.10 10.66
C ARG A 45 19.68 -1.11 10.88
N LYS A 46 19.34 -2.33 11.32
CA LYS A 46 20.31 -3.43 11.49
C LYS A 46 21.03 -3.74 10.17
N TYR A 47 20.27 -3.88 9.08
CA TYR A 47 20.83 -4.07 7.73
C TYR A 47 21.84 -2.98 7.36
N LYS A 48 21.52 -1.69 7.57
CA LYS A 48 22.44 -0.58 7.27
C LYS A 48 23.74 -0.72 8.05
N VAL A 49 23.66 -1.01 9.34
CA VAL A 49 24.84 -1.20 10.20
C VAL A 49 25.68 -2.39 9.74
N GLU A 50 25.05 -3.52 9.38
CA GLU A 50 25.75 -4.70 8.87
C GLU A 50 26.42 -4.44 7.52
N LYS A 51 25.75 -3.69 6.64
CA LYS A 51 26.29 -3.25 5.36
C LYS A 51 27.55 -2.41 5.53
N ASP A 52 27.48 -1.39 6.40
CA ASP A 52 28.59 -0.48 6.65
C ASP A 52 29.80 -1.20 7.28
N LYS A 53 29.53 -2.24 8.07
CA LYS A 53 30.55 -3.13 8.66
C LYS A 53 31.06 -4.22 7.71
N GLY A 54 30.51 -4.32 6.49
CA GLY A 54 30.88 -5.36 5.52
C GLY A 54 30.50 -6.78 5.94
N LEU A 55 29.48 -6.93 6.79
CA LEU A 55 29.03 -8.23 7.32
C LEU A 55 28.07 -8.96 6.38
N LEU A 56 27.55 -8.29 5.35
CA LEU A 56 26.62 -8.89 4.39
C LEU A 56 27.30 -9.93 3.51
N THR A 57 26.61 -11.05 3.29
CA THR A 57 27.01 -12.04 2.28
C THR A 57 26.29 -11.77 0.96
N SER A 58 26.96 -12.04 -0.16
CA SER A 58 26.30 -11.95 -1.48
C SER A 58 25.33 -13.12 -1.66
N HIS A 59 24.25 -12.90 -2.40
CA HIS A 59 23.28 -13.96 -2.71
C HIS A 59 23.93 -15.20 -3.36
N LYS A 60 24.89 -14.98 -4.27
CA LYS A 60 25.64 -16.06 -4.91
C LYS A 60 26.43 -16.90 -3.91
N LYS A 61 27.08 -16.23 -2.94
CA LYS A 61 27.86 -16.89 -1.90
C LYS A 61 26.95 -17.64 -0.94
N LEU A 62 25.84 -17.02 -0.52
CA LEU A 62 24.84 -17.64 0.35
C LEU A 62 24.25 -18.90 -0.26
N LYS A 63 23.84 -18.87 -1.54
CA LYS A 63 23.35 -20.06 -2.25
C LYS A 63 24.34 -21.22 -2.21
N LYS A 64 25.62 -20.90 -2.46
CA LYS A 64 26.70 -21.89 -2.38
C LYS A 64 26.90 -22.43 -0.96
N GLU A 65 26.71 -21.60 0.07
CA GLU A 65 26.80 -22.02 1.48
C GLU A 65 25.61 -22.88 1.92
N LEU A 66 24.46 -22.74 1.26
CA LEU A 66 23.22 -23.48 1.55
C LEU A 66 22.94 -24.65 0.61
N ASP A 67 23.85 -24.96 -0.32
CA ASP A 67 23.68 -25.96 -1.38
C ASP A 67 22.40 -25.76 -2.24
N LEU A 68 22.07 -24.50 -2.55
CA LEU A 68 20.91 -24.04 -3.34
C LEU A 68 21.27 -23.43 -4.73
#